data_AF-A0A355BYM4-F1
#
_entry.id   AF-A0A355BYM4-F1
#
_cell.length_a   1.000
_cell.length_b   1.000
_cell.length_c   1.000
_cell.angle_alpha   90.00
_cell.angle_beta   90.00
_cell.angle_gamma   90.00
#
_symmetry.space_group_name_H-M   'P 1'
#
loop_
_entity.id
_entity.type
_entity.pdbx_description
1 polymer ?
#
loop_
_entity_poly.entity_id
_entity_poly.type
_entity_poly.pdbx_seq_one_letter_code
_entity_poly.pdbx_strand_id
1 'polypeptide(L)' 'MVSGALDSAFVPALEPHLVRGSSHPKQSRNFRKPRVTTRLKGRVLVIDDVCTTGRHISFSVAALRDAGADASGLVWIGSR' A
#
# COMPACT_ATOMS: atom_id res chain seq x y z
N MET A 1 14.85 4.15 -6.74
CA MET A 1 13.73 3.82 -5.83
C MET A 1 13.11 5.11 -5.31
N VAL A 2 11.78 5.16 -5.13
CA VAL A 2 11.08 6.37 -4.64
C VAL A 2 11.65 6.87 -3.31
N SER A 3 11.94 5.96 -2.38
CA SER A 3 12.55 6.27 -1.09
C SER A 3 13.85 7.08 -1.20
N GLY A 4 14.75 6.70 -2.10
CA GLY A 4 16.01 7.42 -2.33
C GLY A 4 15.84 8.78 -2.99
N ALA A 5 14.81 8.97 -3.82
CA ALA A 5 14.50 10.28 -4.42
C ALA A 5 13.86 11.25 -3.41
N LEU A 6 13.27 10.73 -2.33
CA LEU A 6 12.63 11.49 -1.27
C LEU A 6 13.50 11.63 -0.01
N ASP A 7 14.76 11.18 -0.05
CA ASP A 7 15.65 11.09 1.12
C ASP A 7 14.95 10.46 2.33
N SER A 8 14.25 9.35 2.09
CA SER A 8 13.39 8.69 3.07
C SER A 8 13.71 7.20 3.19
N ALA A 9 13.47 6.63 4.37
CA ALA A 9 13.65 5.21 4.61
C ALA A 9 12.49 4.40 4.01
N PHE A 10 12.80 3.38 3.20
CA PHE A 10 11.82 2.36 2.85
C PHE A 10 11.74 1.31 3.97
N VAL A 11 10.54 1.06 4.49
CA VAL A 11 10.29 0.03 5.49
C VAL A 11 9.23 -0.94 4.95
N PRO A 12 9.53 -2.26 4.87
CA PRO A 12 8.57 -3.26 4.42
C PRO A 12 7.53 -3.55 5.52
N ALA A 13 6.62 -2.61 5.73
CA ALA A 13 5.68 -2.60 6.86
C ALA A 13 4.44 -3.49 6.66
N LEU A 14 4.18 -3.94 5.45
CA LEU A 14 3.04 -4.79 5.10
C LEU A 14 3.53 -6.16 4.65
N GLU A 15 2.83 -7.21 5.09
CA GLU A 15 3.09 -8.58 4.65
C GLU A 15 2.84 -8.71 3.14
N PRO A 16 3.80 -9.21 2.35
CA PRO A 16 3.61 -9.40 0.92
C PRO A 16 2.51 -10.42 0.63
N HIS A 17 1.51 -10.02 -0.17
CA HIS A 17 0.54 -10.96 -0.72
C HIS A 17 1.00 -11.42 -2.11
N LEU A 18 1.73 -12.52 -2.15
CA LEU A 18 2.18 -13.14 -3.40
C LEU A 18 1.04 -13.94 -4.03
N VAL A 19 0.58 -13.52 -5.20
CA VAL A 19 -0.43 -14.25 -5.97
C VAL A 19 0.28 -14.90 -7.16
N ARG A 20 0.13 -16.22 -7.33
CA ARG A 20 0.61 -16.91 -8.54
C ARG A 20 -0.32 -16.60 -9.71
N GLY A 21 0.25 -16.08 -10.80
CA GLY A 21 -0.48 -15.74 -12.03
C GLY A 21 -0.49 -14.24 -12.33
N SER A 22 -1.17 -13.85 -13.41
CA SER A 22 -1.36 -12.44 -13.79
C SER A 22 -2.40 -11.78 -12.88
N SER A 23 -2.12 -10.56 -12.39
CA SER A 23 -3.03 -9.72 -11.61
C SER A 23 -4.35 -9.46 -12.35
N HIS A 24 -5.33 -10.35 -12.19
CA HIS A 24 -6.63 -10.23 -12.84
C HIS A 24 -7.61 -9.47 -11.93
N PRO A 25 -8.41 -8.51 -12.42
CA PRO A 25 -9.37 -7.75 -11.60
C PRO A 25 -10.38 -8.60 -10.81
N LYS A 26 -10.61 -9.86 -11.20
CA LYS A 26 -11.46 -10.79 -10.44
C LYS A 26 -10.78 -11.30 -9.16
N GLN A 27 -9.45 -11.40 -9.14
CA GLN A 27 -8.67 -11.86 -8.00
C GLN A 27 -8.51 -10.77 -6.93
N SER A 28 -8.47 -9.50 -7.32
CA SER A 28 -8.47 -8.37 -6.37
C SER A 28 -9.76 -8.27 -5.56
N ARG A 29 -10.85 -8.93 -5.97
CA ARG A 29 -12.07 -9.04 -5.15
C ARG A 29 -11.83 -9.74 -3.82
N ASN A 30 -10.87 -10.67 -3.79
CA ASN A 30 -10.46 -11.41 -2.59
C ASN A 30 -9.33 -10.71 -1.82
N PHE A 31 -8.88 -9.54 -2.27
CA PHE A 31 -7.90 -8.76 -1.53
C PHE A 31 -8.47 -8.42 -0.15
N ARG A 32 -7.74 -8.78 0.90
CA ARG A 32 -8.09 -8.51 2.29
C ARG A 32 -7.17 -7.42 2.82
N LYS A 33 -7.57 -6.82 3.94
CA LYS A 33 -6.72 -5.88 4.66
C LYS A 33 -5.36 -6.53 4.94
N PRO A 34 -4.24 -5.95 4.50
CA PRO A 34 -2.93 -6.56 4.68
C PRO A 34 -2.56 -6.58 6.16
N ARG A 35 -1.75 -7.57 6.55
CA ARG A 35 -1.17 -7.63 7.89
C ARG A 35 0.00 -6.66 7.99
N VAL A 36 0.02 -5.85 9.04
CA VAL A 36 1.15 -4.97 9.35
C VAL A 36 2.20 -5.79 10.09
N THR A 37 3.40 -5.90 9.53
CA THR A 37 4.54 -6.64 10.09
C THR A 37 5.45 -5.74 10.93
N THR A 38 5.47 -4.43 10.61
CA THR A 38 6.29 -3.44 11.30
C THR A 38 5.45 -2.19 11.56
N ARG A 39 5.37 -1.77 12.83
CA ARG A 39 4.67 -0.53 13.20
C ARG A 39 5.48 0.68 12.76
N LEU A 40 4.88 1.52 11.93
CA LEU A 40 5.46 2.79 11.50
C LEU A 40 5.10 3.92 12.48
N LYS A 41 6.02 4.86 12.68
CA LYS A 41 5.77 6.11 13.41
C LYS A 41 5.81 7.28 12.41
N GLY A 42 4.95 8.26 12.63
CA GLY A 42 4.89 9.48 11.80
C GLY A 42 4.07 9.31 10.52
N ARG A 43 4.27 10.25 9.59
CA ARG A 43 3.54 10.35 8.33
C ARG A 43 4.00 9.28 7.35
N VAL A 44 3.04 8.58 6.74
CA VAL A 44 3.29 7.53 5.76
C VAL A 44 2.67 7.92 4.41
N LEU A 45 3.45 7.74 3.36
CA LEU A 45 3.03 7.84 1.96
C LEU A 45 2.73 6.44 1.44
N VAL A 46 1.48 6.21 1.01
CA VAL A 46 1.07 4.96 0.35
C VAL A 46 1.18 5.17 -1.16
N ILE A 47 1.92 4.27 -1.83
CA ILE A 47 2.18 4.32 -3.26
C ILE A 47 1.65 3.03 -3.89
N ASP A 48 0.86 3.15 -4.96
CA ASP A 48 0.36 2.02 -5.75
C ASP A 48 0.74 2.20 -7.24
N ASP A 49 0.87 1.11 -8.00
CA ASP A 49 1.21 1.20 -9.42
C ASP A 49 -0.03 1.61 -10.24
N VAL A 50 -1.17 1.01 -9.98
CA VAL A 50 -2.43 1.32 -10.67
C VAL A 50 -3.60 1.32 -9.70
N CYS A 51 -4.35 2.42 -9.70
CA CYS A 51 -5.58 2.53 -8.93
C CYS A 51 -6.78 2.33 -9.86
N THR A 52 -7.43 1.17 -9.78
CA THR A 52 -8.68 0.89 -10.52
C THR A 52 -9.91 1.26 -9.71
N THR A 53 -10.10 0.59 -8.57
CA THR A 53 -11.22 0.84 -7.64
C THR A 53 -10.79 1.54 -6.35
N GLY A 54 -9.49 1.75 -6.16
CA GLY A 54 -8.91 2.24 -4.90
C GLY A 54 -8.86 1.22 -3.76
N ARG A 55 -9.44 0.03 -3.91
CA ARG A 55 -9.57 -0.96 -2.83
C ARG A 55 -8.23 -1.32 -2.16
N HIS A 56 -7.17 -1.56 -2.93
CA HIS A 56 -5.86 -1.93 -2.38
C HIS A 56 -5.27 -0.80 -1.52
N ILE A 57 -5.33 0.43 -2.02
CA ILE A 57 -4.92 1.63 -1.29
C ILE A 57 -5.75 1.79 -0.02
N SER A 58 -7.09 1.75 -0.11
CA SER A 58 -7.97 1.93 1.05
C SER A 58 -7.71 0.90 2.16
N PHE A 59 -7.51 -0.36 1.78
CA PHE A 59 -7.23 -1.43 2.75
C PHE A 59 -5.85 -1.28 3.37
N SER A 60 -4.84 -0.87 2.60
CA SER A 60 -3.49 -0.61 3.10
C SER A 60 -3.49 0.58 4.08
N VAL A 61 -4.18 1.67 3.75
CA VAL A 61 -4.36 2.84 4.63
C VAL A 61 -5.04 2.43 5.93
N ALA A 62 -6.14 1.68 5.86
CA ALA A 62 -6.83 1.20 7.04
C ALA A 62 -5.92 0.34 7.93
N ALA A 63 -5.15 -0.59 7.33
CA ALA A 63 -4.21 -1.43 8.07
C ALA A 63 -3.16 -0.60 8.82
N LEU A 64 -2.56 0.38 8.14
CA LEU A 64 -1.52 1.24 8.69
C LEU A 64 -2.06 2.15 9.79
N ARG A 65 -3.26 2.73 9.60
CA ARG A 65 -3.92 3.58 10.61
C ARG A 65 -4.32 2.77 11.84
N ASP A 66 -4.85 1.56 11.67
CA ASP A 66 -5.18 0.67 12.79
C ASP A 66 -3.92 0.26 13.57
N ALA A 67 -2.76 0.19 12.91
CA ALA A 67 -1.47 0.00 13.56
C ALA A 67 -0.89 1.30 14.17
N GLY A 68 -1.58 2.43 14.05
CA GLY A 68 -1.23 3.72 14.64
C GLY A 68 -0.30 4.61 13.81
N ALA A 69 -0.15 4.35 12.50
CA ALA A 69 0.57 5.23 11.60
C ALA A 69 -0.34 6.36 11.05
N ASP A 70 0.26 7.51 10.75
CA ASP A 70 -0.43 8.62 10.06
C ASP A 70 -0.33 8.42 8.53
N ALA A 71 -1.12 7.47 8.01
CA ALA A 71 -1.20 7.22 6.57
C ALA A 71 -2.14 8.23 5.89
N SER A 72 -1.59 9.39 5.52
CA SER A 72 -2.35 10.52 4.97
C SER A 72 -1.98 10.90 3.52
N GLY A 73 -0.82 10.44 3.02
CA GLY A 73 -0.40 10.65 1.63
C GLY A 73 -0.76 9.46 0.75
N LEU A 74 -1.33 9.72 -0.43
CA LEU A 74 -1.69 8.72 -1.44
C LEU A 74 -1.12 9.13 -2.80
N VAL A 75 -0.41 8.22 -3.48
CA VAL A 75 0.11 8.41 -4.84
C VAL A 75 -0.11 7.15 -5.65
N TRP A 76 -0.50 7.29 -6.91
CA TRP A 76 -0.54 6.18 -7.86
C TRP A 76 -0.20 6.66 -9.28
N ILE A 77 0.15 5.73 -10.17
CA ILE A 77 0.36 6.05 -11.58
C ILE A 77 -1.01 6.02 -12.27
N GLY A 78 -1.45 7.19 -12.75
CA GLY A 78 -2.67 7.32 -13.56
C GLY A 78 -2.36 7.27 -15.05
N SER A 79 -3.32 6.79 -15.84
CA SER A 79 -3.37 7.09 -17.28
C SER A 79 -4.15 8.39 -17.50
N ARG A 80 -3.82 9.11 -18.58
CA ARG A 80 -4.60 10.25 -19.07
C ARG A 80 -5.73 9.77 -19.96
#